data_AF-A0AA91F2G8-F1
#
_entry.id   AF-A0AA91F2G8-F1
#
_cell.length_a   1.000
_cell.length_b   1.000
_cell.length_c   1.000
_cell.angle_alpha   90.00
_cell.angle_beta   90.00
_cell.angle_gamma   90.00
#
_symmetry.space_group_name_H-M   'P 1'
#
loop_
_entity.id
_entity.type
_entity.pdbx_description
1 polymer ?
#
loop_
_entity_poly.entity_id
_entity_poly.type
_entity_poly.pdbx_seq_one_letter_code
_entity_poly.pdbx_strand_id
1 'polypeptide(L)'
;MGKRKQPGSTGTGLAILLFIALLWWLRWLILAGAVVALLVVVTRRLMSSYAAHRAAELNRLREIRQRADVQNAQVLRGDPHGFFGQYPLPDPELIPRWYRAG
;
A
#
# COMPACT_ATOMS: atom_id res chain seq x y z
N MET A 1 -39.37 20.31 -67.13
CA MET A 1 -38.37 20.91 -66.22
C MET A 1 -38.07 19.94 -65.09
N GLY A 2 -37.05 19.10 -65.24
CA GLY A 2 -36.69 18.09 -64.23
C GLY A 2 -35.89 18.70 -63.09
N LYS A 3 -36.45 18.70 -61.87
CA LYS A 3 -35.73 19.10 -60.65
C LYS A 3 -34.69 18.02 -60.31
N ARG A 4 -33.41 18.30 -60.58
CA ARG A 4 -32.30 17.45 -60.13
C ARG A 4 -32.24 17.50 -58.60
N LYS A 5 -32.58 16.41 -57.93
CA LYS A 5 -32.28 16.22 -56.51
C LYS A 5 -30.77 16.03 -56.40
N GLN A 6 -30.06 16.99 -55.80
CA GLN A 6 -28.65 16.84 -55.47
C GLN A 6 -28.49 15.72 -54.42
N PRO A 7 -27.80 14.60 -54.75
CA PRO A 7 -27.73 13.44 -53.84
C PRO A 7 -26.53 13.49 -52.87
N GLY A 8 -25.78 14.61 -52.81
CA GLY A 8 -24.50 14.68 -52.09
C GLY A 8 -24.54 15.23 -50.66
N SER A 9 -25.61 15.90 -50.23
CA SER A 9 -25.62 16.69 -48.97
C SER A 9 -25.91 15.85 -47.72
N THR A 10 -26.82 14.88 -47.81
CA THR A 10 -27.29 14.12 -46.65
C THR A 10 -26.21 13.18 -46.08
N GLY A 11 -25.42 12.54 -46.95
CA GLY A 11 -24.36 11.62 -46.51
C GLY A 11 -23.21 12.31 -45.78
N THR A 12 -22.80 13.50 -46.26
CA THR A 12 -21.73 14.28 -45.63
C THR A 12 -22.16 14.85 -44.28
N GLY A 13 -23.41 15.31 -44.14
CA GLY A 13 -23.94 15.79 -42.86
C GLY A 13 -23.98 14.69 -41.79
N LEU A 14 -24.40 13.47 -42.16
CA LEU A 14 -24.40 12.32 -41.24
C LEU A 14 -22.98 11.90 -40.84
N ALA A 15 -22.03 11.91 -41.78
CA ALA A 15 -20.64 11.61 -41.48
C ALA A 15 -20.03 12.59 -40.47
N ILE A 16 -20.33 13.89 -40.58
CA ILE A 16 -19.87 14.92 -39.65
C ILE A 16 -20.48 14.71 -38.26
N LEU A 17 -21.79 14.43 -38.17
CA LEU A 17 -22.45 14.17 -36.89
C LEU A 17 -21.89 12.92 -36.19
N LEU A 18 -21.66 11.84 -36.94
CA LEU A 18 -21.03 10.63 -36.42
C LEU A 18 -19.61 10.91 -35.93
N PHE A 19 -18.84 11.72 -36.67
CA PHE A 19 -17.49 12.10 -36.27
C PHE A 19 -17.47 12.90 -34.97
N ILE A 20 -18.39 13.87 -34.80
CA ILE A 20 -18.53 14.64 -33.56
C ILE A 20 -18.96 13.73 -32.41
N ALA A 21 -19.93 12.84 -32.63
CA ALA A 21 -20.37 11.88 -31.62
C ALA A 21 -19.24 10.94 -31.20
N LEU A 22 -18.41 10.50 -32.16
CA LEU A 22 -17.24 9.66 -31.91
C LEU A 22 -16.19 10.41 -31.08
N LEU A 23 -15.88 11.67 -31.42
CA LEU A 23 -14.95 12.50 -30.64
C LEU A 23 -15.48 12.75 -29.23
N TRP A 24 -16.78 12.99 -29.09
CA TRP A 24 -17.41 13.16 -27.78
C TRP A 24 -17.31 11.90 -26.94
N TRP A 25 -17.50 10.73 -27.54
CA TRP A 25 -17.33 9.45 -26.87
C TRP A 25 -15.86 9.18 -26.51
N LEU A 26 -14.93 9.52 -27.40
CA LEU A 26 -13.50 9.37 -27.19
C LEU A 26 -13.01 10.18 -25.98
N ARG A 27 -13.57 11.37 -25.74
CA ARG A 27 -13.33 12.15 -24.50
C ARG A 27 -13.57 11.31 -23.24
N TRP A 28 -14.65 10.55 -23.20
CA TRP A 28 -15.01 9.74 -22.03
C TRP A 28 -14.07 8.54 -21.86
N LEU A 29 -13.61 7.94 -22.96
CA LEU A 29 -12.58 6.91 -22.92
C LEU A 29 -11.25 7.43 -22.40
N ILE A 30 -10.81 8.60 -22.87
CA ILE A 30 -9.57 9.24 -22.38
C ILE A 30 -9.71 9.58 -20.89
N LEU A 31 -10.85 10.13 -20.47
CA LEU A 31 -11.11 10.44 -19.07
C LEU A 31 -11.09 9.17 -18.20
N ALA A 32 -11.75 8.10 -18.64
CA ALA A 32 -11.74 6.81 -17.95
C ALA A 32 -10.32 6.26 -17.82
N GLY A 33 -9.54 6.29 -18.90
CA GLY A 33 -8.13 5.89 -18.89
C GLY A 33 -7.29 6.72 -17.91
N ALA A 34 -7.50 8.05 -17.88
CA ALA A 34 -6.83 8.95 -16.94
C ALA A 34 -7.19 8.63 -15.48
N VAL A 35 -8.47 8.37 -15.19
CA VAL A 35 -8.93 7.98 -13.85
C VAL A 35 -8.31 6.66 -13.41
N VAL A 36 -8.28 5.65 -14.28
CA VAL A 36 -7.64 4.36 -13.99
C VAL A 36 -6.15 4.53 -13.75
N ALA A 37 -5.45 5.31 -14.59
CA ALA A 37 -4.03 5.59 -14.41
C ALA A 37 -3.77 6.30 -13.07
N LEU A 38 -4.59 7.28 -12.72
CA LEU A 38 -4.51 7.98 -11.44
C LEU A 38 -4.70 7.02 -10.26
N LEU A 39 -5.72 6.16 -10.31
CA LEU A 39 -5.97 5.13 -9.30
C LEU A 39 -4.77 4.19 -9.14
N VAL A 40 -4.18 3.72 -10.24
CA VAL A 40 -2.99 2.86 -10.21
C VAL A 40 -1.79 3.58 -9.57
N VAL A 41 -1.58 4.86 -9.89
CA VAL A 41 -0.48 5.64 -9.30
C VAL A 41 -0.68 5.84 -7.81
N VAL A 42 -1.89 6.23 -7.40
CA VAL A 42 -2.24 6.48 -5.99
C VAL A 42 -2.14 5.19 -5.18
N THR A 43 -2.71 4.10 -5.67
CA THR A 43 -2.65 2.78 -4.99
C THR A 43 -1.21 2.28 -4.88
N ARG A 44 -0.38 2.43 -5.91
CA ARG A 44 1.06 2.09 -5.83
C ARG A 44 1.80 2.93 -4.80
N ARG A 45 1.55 4.24 -4.75
CA ARG A 45 2.15 5.16 -3.76
C ARG A 45 1.75 4.76 -2.33
N LEU A 46 0.47 4.50 -2.10
CA LEU A 46 -0.04 4.01 -0.81
C LEU A 46 0.59 2.67 -0.43
N MET A 47 0.61 1.69 -1.35
CA MET A 47 1.21 0.39 -1.07
C MET A 47 2.69 0.52 -0.70
N SER A 48 3.42 1.42 -1.36
CA SER A 48 4.83 1.69 -1.07
C SER A 48 5.03 2.32 0.31
N SER A 49 4.19 3.26 0.73
CA SER A 49 4.30 3.87 2.06
C SER A 49 3.92 2.87 3.17
N TYR A 50 2.87 2.08 2.96
CA TYR A 50 2.49 1.00 3.87
C TYR A 50 3.58 -0.09 3.96
N ALA A 51 4.17 -0.47 2.83
CA ALA A 51 5.26 -1.44 2.81
C ALA A 51 6.49 -0.94 3.58
N ALA A 52 6.82 0.35 3.49
CA ALA A 52 7.92 0.95 4.25
C ALA A 52 7.69 0.86 5.77
N HIS A 53 6.48 1.19 6.24
CA HIS A 53 6.13 1.05 7.66
C HIS A 53 6.16 -0.41 8.12
N ARG A 54 5.62 -1.32 7.31
CA ARG A 54 5.61 -2.75 7.64
C ARG A 54 7.02 -3.33 7.67
N ALA A 55 7.90 -2.88 6.76
CA ALA A 55 9.30 -3.30 6.73
C ALA A 55 10.06 -2.85 7.99
N ALA A 56 9.80 -1.63 8.49
CA ALA A 56 10.38 -1.15 9.74
C ALA A 56 9.99 -2.03 10.93
N GLU A 57 8.70 -2.39 11.05
CA GLU A 57 8.23 -3.26 12.13
C GLU A 57 8.80 -4.68 12.02
N LEU A 58 8.86 -5.23 10.81
CA LEU A 58 9.48 -6.54 10.58
C LEU A 58 10.97 -6.55 10.93
N ASN A 59 11.70 -5.47 10.64
CA ASN A 59 13.11 -5.36 11.01
C ASN A 59 13.29 -5.31 12.53
N ARG A 60 12.45 -4.55 13.25
CA ARG A 60 12.45 -4.53 14.72
C ARG A 60 12.22 -5.92 15.31
N LEU A 61 11.24 -6.66 14.79
CA LEU A 61 10.96 -8.02 15.25
C LEU A 61 12.10 -9.00 14.92
N ARG A 62 12.76 -8.84 13.77
CA ARG A 62 13.94 -9.65 13.41
C ARG A 62 15.11 -9.43 14.37
N GLU A 63 15.39 -8.20 14.78
CA GLU A 63 16.45 -7.92 15.75
C GLU A 63 16.18 -8.55 17.13
N ILE A 64 14.91 -8.56 17.57
CA ILE A 64 14.51 -9.24 18.80
C ILE A 64 14.70 -10.74 18.66
N ARG A 65 14.21 -11.33 17.55
CA ARG A 65 14.37 -12.76 17.28
C ARG A 65 15.84 -13.16 17.22
N GLN A 66 16.69 -12.39 16.55
CA GLN A 66 18.12 -12.65 16.46
C GLN A 66 18.79 -12.67 17.84
N ARG A 67 18.45 -11.72 18.72
CA ARG A 67 18.97 -11.70 20.09
C ARG A 67 18.47 -12.89 20.90
N ALA A 68 17.20 -13.24 20.76
CA ALA A 68 16.61 -14.40 21.41
C ALA A 68 17.27 -15.72 20.92
N ASP A 69 17.53 -15.85 19.63
CA ASP A 69 18.18 -17.03 19.03
C ASP A 69 19.61 -17.19 19.54
N VAL A 70 20.36 -16.09 19.65
CA VAL A 70 21.73 -16.11 20.22
C VAL A 70 21.70 -16.56 21.69
N GLN A 71 20.80 -16.00 22.50
CA GLN A 71 20.67 -16.38 23.92
C GLN A 71 20.19 -17.83 24.09
N ASN A 72 19.19 -18.25 23.31
CA ASN A 72 18.69 -19.61 23.30
C ASN A 72 19.79 -20.60 22.90
N ALA A 73 20.61 -20.26 21.90
CA ALA A 73 21.75 -21.08 21.49
C ALA A 73 22.87 -21.15 22.54
N GLN A 74 22.97 -20.19 23.45
CA GLN A 74 23.88 -20.24 24.61
C GLN A 74 23.32 -21.17 25.69
N VAL A 75 22.02 -21.07 26.00
CA VAL A 75 21.34 -21.98 26.94
C VAL A 75 21.44 -23.43 26.48
N LEU A 76 21.15 -23.70 25.20
CA LEU A 76 21.20 -25.05 24.62
C LEU A 76 22.62 -25.62 24.57
N ARG A 77 23.65 -24.77 24.56
CA ARG A 77 25.06 -25.20 24.66
C ARG A 77 25.49 -25.58 26.07
N GLY A 78 24.61 -25.43 27.06
CA GLY A 78 24.92 -25.71 28.46
C GLY A 78 25.94 -24.72 29.03
N ASP A 79 26.03 -23.51 28.48
CA ASP A 79 26.93 -22.47 28.97
C ASP A 79 26.53 -22.10 30.42
N PRO A 80 27.39 -22.32 31.43
CA PRO A 80 27.06 -22.08 32.84
C PRO A 80 26.83 -20.60 33.17
N HIS A 81 27.16 -19.67 32.26
CA HIS A 81 26.83 -18.25 32.38
C HIS A 81 25.42 -17.89 31.89
N GLY A 82 24.61 -18.89 31.51
CA GLY A 82 23.22 -18.73 31.07
C GLY A 82 22.41 -17.84 32.00
N PHE A 83 22.19 -16.60 31.56
CA PHE A 83 21.36 -15.57 32.20
C PHE A 83 21.84 -15.08 33.58
N PHE A 84 22.92 -14.30 33.60
CA PHE A 84 23.21 -13.42 34.75
C PHE A 84 23.41 -11.97 34.33
N GLY A 85 22.29 -11.25 34.27
CA GLY A 85 22.27 -9.81 34.50
C GLY A 85 21.42 -9.56 35.74
N GLN A 86 21.89 -8.70 36.66
CA GLN A 86 20.99 -7.99 37.55
C GLN A 86 20.10 -7.14 36.65
N TYR A 87 18.88 -7.63 36.37
CA TYR A 87 17.86 -6.74 35.88
C TYR A 87 17.63 -5.73 37.00
N PRO A 88 17.86 -4.43 36.77
CA PRO A 88 17.49 -3.45 37.77
C PRO A 88 16.02 -3.71 38.08
N LEU A 89 15.71 -3.87 39.37
CA LEU A 89 14.32 -3.99 39.79
C LEU A 89 13.58 -2.80 39.17
N PRO A 90 12.40 -3.01 38.55
CA PRO A 90 11.57 -1.92 38.09
C PRO A 90 11.43 -0.92 39.23
N ASP A 91 11.52 0.37 38.92
CA ASP A 91 11.36 1.46 39.89
C ASP A 91 10.16 1.13 40.81
N PRO A 92 10.27 1.20 42.15
CA PRO A 92 9.19 0.76 43.05
C PRO A 92 7.84 1.44 42.82
N GLU A 93 7.85 2.58 42.12
CA GLU A 93 6.67 3.31 41.65
C GLU A 93 5.96 2.65 40.45
N LEU A 94 6.68 1.88 39.63
CA LEU A 94 6.17 1.08 38.52
C LEU A 94 5.68 -0.31 38.96
N ILE A 95 6.00 -0.74 40.18
CA ILE A 95 5.53 -2.01 40.73
C ILE A 95 4.07 -1.87 41.17
N PRO A 96 3.13 -2.61 40.55
CA PRO A 96 1.73 -2.55 40.94
C PRO A 96 1.53 -2.97 42.39
N ARG A 97 0.60 -2.32 43.11
CA ARG A 97 0.39 -2.54 44.56
C ARG A 97 0.05 -3.99 44.92
N TRP A 98 -0.53 -4.76 44.00
CA TRP A 98 -0.87 -6.17 44.19
C TRP A 98 0.34 -7.12 44.16
N TYR A 99 1.53 -6.63 43.81
CA TYR A 99 2.78 -7.41 43.78
C TYR A 99 3.63 -7.22 45.06
N ARG A 100 3.25 -6.32 45.98
CA ARG A 100 3.91 -6.16 47.27
C ARG A 100 3.46 -7.29 48.21
N ALA A 101 4.38 -8.20 48.54
CA ALA A 101 4.17 -9.13 49.66
C ALA A 101 4.08 -8.32 50.96
N GLY A 102 3.02 -8.54 51.73
CA GLY A 102 2.79 -7.91 53.03
C GLY A 102 3.70 -8.45 54.12
#